data_AF-T1KG93-F1
#
_entry.id   AF-T1KG93-F1
#
_cell.length_a   1.000
_cell.length_b   1.000
_cell.length_c   1.000
_cell.angle_alpha   90.00
_cell.angle_beta   90.00
_cell.angle_gamma   90.00
#
_symmetry.space_group_name_H-M   'P 1'
#
loop_
_entity.id
_entity.type
_entity.pdbx_description
1 polymer ?
#
loop_
_entity_poly.entity_id
_entity_poly.type
_entity_poly.pdbx_seq_one_letter_code
_entity_poly.pdbx_strand_id
1 'polypeptide(L)'
;MGIGKKFITKLAQIAYAEDMARIDLSILDWNQLSIDFHQSLGAVNLSNKEGWNYFRFNKNSIQQLANKTKESKHKTHQIREAVKDDCHQIIELIKMFARYLSMEDAVKIDTETFIRDGFTENKPPSFKCLVSHDANNKLSGYLIYYYTYSTYEGRCIHMEDIFVDPQFRKMGIGTKLITKLAQIAYAENTCIARIDFLILDWNQLSMDFHQSLGAFNLSEKQKRTAFRFDKNSIQQLATNCQNILKD
;
A
#
# COMPACT_ATOMS: atom_id res chain seq x y z
N MET A 1 -16.31 27.39 11.94
CA MET A 1 -15.75 26.09 11.49
C MET A 1 -14.87 25.51 12.60
N GLY A 2 -15.18 24.32 13.12
CA GLY A 2 -14.38 23.68 14.18
C GLY A 2 -12.94 23.36 13.74
N ILE A 3 -12.00 23.33 14.69
CA ILE A 3 -10.54 23.20 14.42
C ILE A 3 -10.22 21.93 13.63
N GLY A 4 -10.80 20.77 14.00
CA GLY A 4 -10.57 19.51 13.28
C GLY A 4 -10.96 19.59 11.81
N LYS A 5 -12.08 20.24 11.49
CA LYS A 5 -12.51 20.45 10.09
C LYS A 5 -11.51 21.33 9.34
N LYS A 6 -10.96 22.38 9.97
CA LYS A 6 -9.94 23.24 9.34
C LYS A 6 -8.69 22.45 8.95
N PHE A 7 -8.22 21.53 9.81
CA PHE A 7 -7.08 20.67 9.50
C PHE A 7 -7.36 19.74 8.31
N ILE A 8 -8.48 19.01 8.33
CA ILE A 8 -8.83 18.08 7.25
C ILE A 8 -9.03 18.83 5.93
N THR A 9 -9.70 20.00 5.95
CA THR A 9 -9.82 20.85 4.77
C THR A 9 -8.45 21.29 4.23
N LYS A 10 -7.53 21.71 5.11
CA LYS A 10 -6.20 22.14 4.65
C LYS A 10 -5.41 20.98 4.02
N LEU A 11 -5.52 19.78 4.60
CA LEU A 11 -4.94 18.58 4.00
C LEU A 11 -5.57 18.25 2.65
N ALA A 12 -6.89 18.35 2.52
CA ALA A 12 -7.60 18.16 1.26
C ALA A 12 -7.19 19.18 0.19
N GLN A 13 -6.94 20.44 0.56
CA GLN A 13 -6.42 21.45 -0.36
C GLN A 13 -5.02 21.10 -0.90
N ILE A 14 -4.13 20.59 -0.04
CA ILE A 14 -2.81 20.11 -0.46
C ILE A 14 -2.97 18.92 -1.40
N ALA A 15 -3.77 17.93 -1.02
CA ALA A 15 -4.03 16.75 -1.83
C ALA A 15 -4.64 17.11 -3.20
N TYR A 16 -5.56 18.08 -3.24
CA TYR A 16 -6.17 18.56 -4.47
C TYR A 16 -5.16 19.29 -5.38
N ALA A 17 -4.32 20.15 -4.81
CA ALA A 17 -3.30 20.88 -5.57
C ALA A 17 -2.23 19.96 -6.19
N GLU A 18 -1.94 18.84 -5.54
CA GLU A 18 -0.99 17.82 -5.99
C GLU A 18 -1.65 16.69 -6.81
N ASP A 19 -2.93 16.85 -7.20
CA ASP A 19 -3.75 15.86 -7.93
C ASP A 19 -3.76 14.44 -7.30
N MET A 20 -3.73 14.37 -5.97
CA MET A 20 -3.70 13.11 -5.22
C MET A 20 -5.02 12.33 -5.39
N ALA A 21 -4.90 11.02 -5.62
CA ALA A 21 -6.05 10.16 -5.87
C ALA A 21 -6.91 9.89 -4.62
N ARG A 22 -6.31 9.93 -3.43
CA ARG A 22 -6.95 9.56 -2.16
C ARG A 22 -6.21 10.10 -0.94
N ILE A 23 -6.92 10.20 0.18
CA ILE A 23 -6.35 10.34 1.53
C ILE A 23 -6.83 9.14 2.35
N ASP A 24 -5.89 8.32 2.83
CA ASP A 24 -6.19 7.16 3.67
C ASP A 24 -6.02 7.50 5.15
N LEU A 25 -6.91 6.96 5.97
CA LEU A 25 -6.95 7.14 7.42
C LEU A 25 -7.13 5.79 8.11
N SER A 26 -6.51 5.65 9.28
CA SER A 26 -6.77 4.54 10.19
C SER A 26 -7.47 5.08 11.44
N ILE A 27 -8.69 4.63 11.68
CA ILE A 27 -9.51 5.03 12.83
C ILE A 27 -9.74 3.81 13.72
N LEU A 28 -9.76 4.01 15.03
CA LEU A 28 -10.11 2.94 15.97
C LEU A 28 -11.63 2.74 15.98
N ASP A 29 -12.10 1.50 15.89
CA ASP A 29 -13.53 1.18 15.72
C ASP A 29 -14.42 1.66 16.87
N TRP A 30 -13.86 1.78 18.07
CA TRP A 30 -14.56 2.27 19.26
C TRP A 30 -14.73 3.79 19.28
N ASN A 31 -14.01 4.53 18.44
CA ASN A 31 -14.04 5.99 18.43
C ASN A 31 -15.15 6.51 17.50
N GLN A 32 -16.40 6.30 17.89
CA GLN A 32 -17.57 6.66 17.09
C GLN A 32 -17.60 8.16 16.74
N LEU A 33 -17.20 9.04 17.65
CA LEU A 33 -17.12 10.48 17.40
C LEU A 33 -16.18 10.82 16.23
N SER A 34 -15.03 10.15 16.15
CA SER A 34 -14.10 10.32 15.03
C SER A 34 -14.66 9.73 13.75
N ILE A 35 -15.30 8.56 13.82
CA ILE A 35 -15.94 7.91 12.67
C ILE A 35 -17.00 8.85 12.07
N ASP A 36 -17.96 9.29 12.88
CA ASP A 36 -19.05 10.18 12.48
C ASP A 36 -18.50 11.49 11.91
N PHE A 37 -17.48 12.06 12.56
CA PHE A 37 -16.82 13.27 12.09
C PHE A 37 -16.24 13.10 10.68
N HIS A 38 -15.44 12.07 10.43
CA HIS A 38 -14.81 11.88 9.11
C HIS A 38 -15.84 11.48 8.04
N GLN A 39 -16.84 10.66 8.38
CA GLN A 39 -17.91 10.31 7.46
C GLN A 39 -18.77 11.53 7.08
N SER A 40 -19.06 12.43 8.02
CA SER A 40 -19.75 13.69 7.74
C SER A 40 -19.00 14.61 6.76
N LEU A 41 -17.69 14.38 6.60
CA LEU A 41 -16.82 15.09 5.65
C LEU A 41 -16.63 14.34 4.34
N GLY A 42 -17.26 13.16 4.17
CA GLY A 42 -17.20 12.35 2.97
C GLY A 42 -16.21 11.19 3.00
N ALA A 43 -15.59 10.87 4.15
CA ALA A 43 -14.76 9.67 4.25
C ALA A 43 -15.63 8.40 4.19
N VAL A 44 -15.15 7.40 3.47
CA VAL A 44 -15.78 6.07 3.38
C VAL A 44 -15.06 5.11 4.31
N ASN A 45 -15.80 4.35 5.11
CA ASN A 45 -15.28 3.24 5.90
C ASN A 45 -15.06 2.03 4.99
N LEU A 46 -13.83 1.83 4.55
CA LEU A 46 -13.44 0.75 3.64
C LEU A 46 -13.48 -0.62 4.32
N SER A 47 -13.21 -0.71 5.62
CA SER A 47 -13.34 -1.96 6.36
C SER A 47 -14.78 -2.47 6.37
N ASN A 48 -15.75 -1.58 6.55
CA ASN A 48 -17.18 -1.94 6.52
C ASN A 48 -17.68 -2.17 5.08
N LYS A 49 -17.36 -1.25 4.16
CA LYS A 49 -17.92 -1.28 2.80
C LYS A 49 -17.30 -2.37 1.91
N GLU A 50 -16.01 -2.62 2.07
CA GLU A 50 -15.23 -3.44 1.15
C GLU A 50 -14.47 -4.58 1.87
N GLY A 51 -14.48 -4.65 3.21
CA GLY A 51 -13.84 -5.74 3.95
C GLY A 51 -12.32 -5.57 4.15
N TRP A 52 -11.77 -4.37 3.99
CA TRP A 52 -10.33 -4.15 4.16
C TRP A 52 -9.87 -4.26 5.62
N ASN A 53 -8.87 -5.10 5.88
CA ASN A 53 -8.24 -5.29 7.18
C ASN A 53 -6.78 -4.84 7.16
N TYR A 54 -6.33 -4.21 8.24
CA TYR A 54 -4.93 -3.82 8.40
C TYR A 54 -4.08 -4.99 8.87
N PHE A 55 -2.93 -5.19 8.22
CA PHE A 55 -1.90 -6.14 8.62
C PHE A 55 -0.57 -5.44 8.84
N ARG A 56 0.28 -6.05 9.68
CA ARG A 56 1.60 -5.52 10.03
C ARG A 56 2.65 -6.61 10.16
N PHE A 57 3.83 -6.34 9.60
CA PHE A 57 5.10 -6.92 10.09
C PHE A 57 5.75 -5.92 11.04
N ASN A 58 6.03 -6.35 12.28
CA ASN A 58 6.78 -5.54 13.24
C ASN A 58 8.29 -5.71 13.04
N LYS A 59 9.09 -4.95 13.78
CA LYS A 59 10.56 -5.01 13.75
C LYS A 59 11.12 -6.44 13.89
N ASN A 60 10.56 -7.25 14.80
CA ASN A 60 11.02 -8.63 15.01
C ASN A 60 10.72 -9.52 13.79
N SER A 61 9.50 -9.44 13.24
CA SER A 61 9.14 -10.18 12.02
C SER A 61 10.00 -9.75 10.83
N ILE A 62 10.28 -8.45 10.69
CA ILE A 62 11.17 -7.91 9.66
C ILE A 62 12.58 -8.49 9.81
N GLN A 63 13.16 -8.45 11.01
CA GLN A 63 14.49 -9.01 11.25
C GLN A 63 14.56 -10.51 10.96
N GLN A 64 13.55 -11.28 11.37
CA GLN A 64 13.48 -12.71 11.08
C GLN A 64 13.38 -12.99 9.57
N LEU A 65 12.59 -12.20 8.83
CA LEU A 65 12.48 -12.31 7.38
C LEU A 65 13.76 -11.90 6.67
N ALA A 66 14.42 -10.84 7.11
CA ALA A 66 15.66 -10.34 6.53
C ALA A 66 16.79 -11.36 6.66
N ASN A 67 16.85 -12.03 7.81
CA ASN A 67 17.86 -13.05 8.12
C ASN A 67 17.55 -14.42 7.50
N LYS A 68 16.39 -14.62 6.86
CA LYS A 68 16.10 -15.86 6.13
C LYS A 68 16.95 -15.93 4.86
N THR A 69 18.10 -16.59 4.96
CA THR A 69 18.80 -17.18 3.82
C THR A 69 18.13 -18.52 3.50
N LYS A 70 17.22 -18.54 2.52
CA LYS A 70 16.81 -19.79 1.89
C LYS A 70 17.40 -19.89 0.50
N GLU A 71 18.27 -20.88 0.32
CA GLU A 71 18.48 -21.48 -1.00
C GLU A 71 17.13 -22.00 -1.49
N SER A 72 16.59 -21.36 -2.53
CA SER A 72 15.38 -21.84 -3.19
C SER A 72 15.74 -23.03 -4.07
N LYS A 73 15.02 -24.15 -3.92
CA LYS A 73 15.08 -25.28 -4.86
C LYS A 73 14.68 -24.87 -6.30
N HIS A 74 13.97 -23.76 -6.45
CA HIS A 74 13.59 -23.17 -7.74
C HIS A 74 14.44 -21.92 -8.01
N LYS A 75 15.64 -22.14 -8.56
CA LYS A 75 16.60 -21.09 -8.96
C LYS A 75 16.15 -20.28 -10.20
N THR A 76 15.02 -20.60 -10.80
CA THR A 76 14.59 -20.02 -12.08
C THR A 76 14.12 -18.57 -11.99
N HIS A 77 13.57 -18.15 -10.85
CA HIS A 77 13.11 -16.77 -10.66
C HIS A 77 13.93 -16.00 -9.62
N GLN A 78 14.40 -14.82 -10.02
CA GLN A 78 15.18 -13.88 -9.24
C GLN A 78 14.32 -12.67 -8.84
N ILE A 79 14.70 -11.98 -7.76
CA ILE A 79 14.06 -10.74 -7.30
C ILE A 79 15.04 -9.57 -7.46
N ARG A 80 14.58 -8.49 -8.06
CA ARG A 80 15.33 -7.23 -8.17
C ARG A 80 14.39 -6.02 -8.03
N GLU A 81 14.99 -4.85 -7.89
CA GLU A 81 14.25 -3.60 -8.08
C GLU A 81 13.76 -3.51 -9.53
N ALA A 82 12.55 -2.98 -9.71
CA ALA A 82 12.00 -2.70 -11.01
C ALA A 82 12.82 -1.60 -11.70
N VAL A 83 12.88 -1.68 -13.02
CA VAL A 83 13.42 -0.62 -13.89
C VAL A 83 12.31 -0.09 -14.78
N LYS A 84 12.54 1.05 -15.43
CA LYS A 84 11.55 1.70 -16.29
C LYS A 84 10.99 0.75 -17.38
N ASP A 85 11.84 -0.10 -17.94
CA ASP A 85 11.46 -1.06 -18.99
C ASP A 85 10.49 -2.16 -18.51
N ASP A 86 10.37 -2.36 -17.20
CA ASP A 86 9.42 -3.33 -16.62
C ASP A 86 7.97 -2.79 -16.60
N CYS A 87 7.76 -1.48 -16.75
CA CYS A 87 6.49 -0.83 -16.42
C CYS A 87 5.31 -1.39 -17.21
N HIS A 88 5.52 -1.79 -18.47
CA HIS A 88 4.45 -2.38 -19.27
C HIS A 88 3.97 -3.71 -18.67
N GLN A 89 4.89 -4.65 -18.41
CA GLN A 89 4.58 -5.93 -17.79
C GLN A 89 4.02 -5.78 -16.36
N ILE A 90 4.47 -4.77 -15.60
CA ILE A 90 3.92 -4.47 -14.26
C ILE A 90 2.45 -4.04 -14.37
N ILE A 91 2.09 -3.17 -15.32
CA ILE A 91 0.68 -2.79 -15.53
C ILE A 91 -0.18 -3.99 -15.94
N GLU A 92 0.34 -4.92 -16.75
CA GLU A 92 -0.38 -6.16 -17.06
C GLU A 92 -0.63 -7.01 -15.81
N LEU A 93 0.38 -7.16 -14.94
CA LEU A 93 0.25 -7.85 -13.66
C LEU A 93 -0.72 -7.14 -12.70
N ILE A 94 -0.72 -5.80 -12.65
CA ILE A 94 -1.70 -5.01 -11.87
C ILE A 94 -3.12 -5.29 -12.37
N LYS A 95 -3.34 -5.30 -13.69
CA LYS A 95 -4.64 -5.65 -14.28
C LYS A 95 -5.03 -7.11 -14.00
N MET A 96 -4.06 -8.03 -13.95
CA MET A 96 -4.32 -9.41 -13.51
C MET A 96 -4.71 -9.48 -12.02
N PHE A 97 -4.06 -8.68 -11.18
CA PHE A 97 -4.37 -8.62 -9.76
C PHE A 97 -5.75 -8.02 -9.52
N ALA A 98 -6.07 -6.91 -10.18
CA ALA A 98 -7.40 -6.29 -10.12
C ALA A 98 -8.50 -7.25 -10.57
N ARG A 99 -8.24 -8.07 -11.61
CA ARG A 99 -9.15 -9.16 -12.01
C ARG A 99 -9.36 -10.20 -10.91
N TYR A 100 -8.29 -10.61 -10.26
CA TYR A 100 -8.37 -11.54 -9.14
C TYR A 100 -9.16 -10.97 -7.95
N LEU A 101 -9.18 -9.65 -7.79
CA LEU A 101 -9.94 -8.96 -6.75
C LEU A 101 -11.38 -8.58 -7.16
N SER A 102 -11.79 -8.83 -8.41
CA SER A 102 -13.03 -8.31 -9.00
C SER A 102 -13.11 -6.77 -8.95
N MET A 103 -11.98 -6.09 -9.18
CA MET A 103 -11.80 -4.63 -9.10
C MET A 103 -11.17 -4.04 -10.38
N GLU A 104 -11.40 -4.65 -11.53
CA GLU A 104 -10.81 -4.22 -12.82
C GLU A 104 -11.07 -2.74 -13.14
N ASP A 105 -12.31 -2.28 -12.95
CA ASP A 105 -12.74 -0.91 -13.22
C ASP A 105 -12.07 0.13 -12.29
N ALA A 106 -11.45 -0.32 -11.19
CA ALA A 106 -10.72 0.55 -10.29
C ALA A 106 -9.32 0.94 -10.83
N VAL A 107 -8.78 0.19 -11.80
CA VAL A 107 -7.47 0.47 -12.40
C VAL A 107 -7.59 1.60 -13.42
N LYS A 108 -7.23 2.81 -13.00
CA LYS A 108 -7.29 4.03 -13.83
C LYS A 108 -5.95 4.44 -14.44
N ILE A 109 -4.87 3.76 -14.07
CA ILE A 109 -3.51 4.10 -14.50
C ILE A 109 -3.08 3.29 -15.73
N ASP A 110 -2.21 3.88 -16.53
CA ASP A 110 -1.52 3.27 -17.66
C ASP A 110 0.00 3.23 -17.42
N THR A 111 0.75 2.74 -18.41
CA THR A 111 2.21 2.59 -18.35
C THR A 111 2.89 3.95 -18.23
N GLU A 112 2.40 4.96 -18.94
CA GLU A 112 2.91 6.33 -18.94
C GLU A 112 2.77 6.98 -17.56
N THR A 113 1.59 6.85 -16.94
CA THR A 113 1.33 7.32 -15.58
C THR A 113 2.26 6.64 -14.57
N PHE A 114 2.43 5.32 -14.69
CA PHE A 114 3.30 4.56 -13.79
C PHE A 114 4.78 4.96 -13.91
N ILE A 115 5.27 5.19 -15.14
CA ILE A 115 6.62 5.71 -15.40
C ILE A 115 6.78 7.11 -14.80
N ARG A 116 5.81 8.00 -15.03
CA ARG A 116 5.83 9.38 -14.51
C ARG A 116 5.96 9.40 -12.99
N ASP A 117 5.27 8.50 -12.30
CA ASP A 117 5.17 8.54 -10.84
C ASP A 117 6.27 7.73 -10.13
N GLY A 118 6.83 6.70 -10.76
CA GLY A 118 7.85 5.84 -10.14
C GLY A 118 9.28 5.99 -10.68
N PHE A 119 9.46 6.50 -11.91
CA PHE A 119 10.72 6.32 -12.65
C PHE A 119 11.25 7.60 -13.32
N THR A 120 10.72 8.77 -12.96
CA THR A 120 11.21 10.06 -13.47
C THR A 120 12.29 10.63 -12.55
N GLU A 121 13.46 10.99 -13.10
CA GLU A 121 14.62 11.43 -12.31
C GLU A 121 14.46 12.79 -11.63
N ASN A 122 13.56 13.64 -12.14
CA ASN A 122 13.40 15.03 -11.68
C ASN A 122 12.57 15.18 -10.39
N LYS A 123 12.03 14.10 -9.82
CA LYS A 123 11.28 14.12 -8.56
C LYS A 123 11.50 12.83 -7.76
N PRO A 124 11.41 12.85 -6.43
CA PRO A 124 11.37 11.63 -5.64
C PRO A 124 10.23 10.72 -6.12
N PRO A 125 10.46 9.40 -6.27
CA PRO A 125 9.44 8.50 -6.77
C PRO A 125 8.33 8.33 -5.73
N SER A 126 7.07 8.32 -6.18
CA SER A 126 5.90 8.13 -5.31
C SER A 126 5.87 6.73 -4.69
N PHE A 127 6.52 5.77 -5.32
CA PHE A 127 6.63 4.38 -4.86
C PHE A 127 7.95 3.75 -5.29
N LYS A 128 8.27 2.62 -4.67
CA LYS A 128 9.31 1.67 -5.10
C LYS A 128 8.66 0.36 -5.47
N CYS A 129 9.28 -0.38 -6.38
CA CYS A 129 8.76 -1.65 -6.87
C CYS A 129 9.85 -2.72 -6.91
N LEU A 130 9.52 -3.91 -6.41
CA LEU A 130 10.30 -5.13 -6.59
C LEU A 130 9.58 -6.02 -7.60
N VAL A 131 10.35 -6.68 -8.47
CA VAL A 131 9.81 -7.62 -9.45
C VAL A 131 10.48 -8.98 -9.31
N SER A 132 9.72 -10.03 -9.62
CA SER A 132 10.26 -11.35 -9.88
C SER A 132 10.33 -11.60 -11.38
N HIS A 133 11.46 -12.08 -11.87
CA HIS A 133 11.65 -12.38 -13.29
C HIS A 133 12.36 -13.71 -13.51
N ASP A 134 12.15 -14.33 -14.68
CA ASP A 134 12.91 -15.49 -15.14
C ASP A 134 14.22 -15.09 -15.87
N ALA A 135 14.93 -16.07 -16.42
CA ALA A 135 16.17 -15.84 -17.17
C ALA A 135 15.99 -15.03 -18.47
N ASN A 136 14.76 -14.93 -18.99
CA ASN A 136 14.41 -14.18 -20.19
C ASN A 136 13.81 -12.80 -19.85
N ASN A 137 13.90 -12.35 -18.60
CA ASN A 137 13.31 -11.11 -18.08
C ASN A 137 11.77 -11.06 -18.14
N LYS A 138 11.09 -12.20 -18.25
CA LYS A 138 9.63 -12.23 -18.12
C LYS A 138 9.25 -12.12 -16.65
N LEU A 139 8.36 -11.16 -16.34
CA LEU A 139 7.90 -10.96 -14.97
C LEU A 139 6.88 -12.02 -14.54
N SER A 140 7.02 -12.51 -13.32
CA SER A 140 6.11 -13.49 -12.69
C SER A 140 5.39 -12.95 -11.46
N GLY A 141 5.77 -11.76 -11.00
CA GLY A 141 5.14 -11.09 -9.87
C GLY A 141 5.81 -9.77 -9.53
N TYR A 142 5.14 -8.97 -8.72
CA TYR A 142 5.60 -7.66 -8.28
C TYR A 142 5.21 -7.39 -6.82
N LEU A 143 5.87 -6.41 -6.22
CA LEU A 143 5.54 -5.84 -4.92
C LEU A 143 5.78 -4.33 -4.98
N ILE A 144 4.76 -3.53 -4.68
CA ILE A 144 4.83 -2.06 -4.62
C ILE A 144 4.79 -1.60 -3.16
N TYR A 145 5.66 -0.66 -2.82
CA TYR A 145 5.71 -0.09 -1.48
C TYR A 145 6.17 1.36 -1.50
N TYR A 146 5.87 2.10 -0.44
CA TYR A 146 6.34 3.47 -0.24
C TYR A 146 6.62 3.73 1.25
N TYR A 147 7.43 4.76 1.53
CA TYR A 147 7.79 5.09 2.90
C TYR A 147 6.68 5.90 3.57
N THR A 148 6.42 5.59 4.83
CA THR A 148 5.51 6.32 5.71
C THR A 148 6.21 6.69 7.01
N TYR A 149 5.55 7.48 7.86
CA TYR A 149 6.12 7.90 9.13
C TYR A 149 5.15 7.63 10.29
N SER A 150 5.70 7.10 11.38
CA SER A 150 5.01 6.90 12.64
C SER A 150 5.53 7.92 13.65
N THR A 151 4.63 8.70 14.24
CA THR A 151 4.99 9.62 15.35
C THR A 151 5.52 8.89 16.58
N TYR A 152 5.32 7.58 16.68
CA TYR A 152 5.79 6.73 17.78
C TYR A 152 7.07 5.95 17.46
N GLU A 153 7.32 5.66 16.19
CA GLU A 153 8.35 4.67 15.81
C GLU A 153 9.29 5.15 14.68
N GLY A 154 9.05 6.34 14.11
CA GLY A 154 9.84 6.88 13.02
C GLY A 154 9.48 6.27 11.66
N ARG A 155 10.49 6.03 10.81
CA ARG A 155 10.31 5.57 9.43
C ARG A 155 9.63 4.19 9.37
N CYS A 156 8.63 4.10 8.51
CA CYS A 156 7.82 2.92 8.28
C CYS A 156 7.72 2.66 6.77
N ILE A 157 7.17 1.50 6.40
CA ILE A 157 6.79 1.19 5.01
C ILE A 157 5.30 0.91 4.96
N HIS A 158 4.62 1.40 3.92
CA HIS A 158 3.37 0.84 3.46
C HIS A 158 3.64 -0.05 2.24
N MET A 159 3.20 -1.32 2.30
CA MET A 159 3.19 -2.20 1.13
C MET A 159 1.80 -2.11 0.50
N GLU A 160 1.72 -1.44 -0.66
CA GLU A 160 0.45 -1.22 -1.36
C GLU A 160 -0.06 -2.54 -1.92
N ASP A 161 0.77 -3.21 -2.72
CA ASP A 161 0.39 -4.42 -3.45
C ASP A 161 1.51 -5.47 -3.40
N ILE A 162 1.09 -6.73 -3.38
CA ILE A 162 1.93 -7.88 -3.73
C ILE A 162 1.11 -8.86 -4.56
N PHE A 163 1.64 -9.23 -5.72
CA PHE A 163 0.99 -10.20 -6.59
C PHE A 163 2.00 -11.13 -7.24
N VAL A 164 1.61 -12.39 -7.33
CA VAL A 164 2.30 -13.41 -8.12
C VAL A 164 1.27 -14.02 -9.06
N ASP A 165 1.60 -14.02 -10.35
CA ASP A 165 0.77 -14.62 -11.38
C ASP A 165 0.44 -16.07 -10.98
N PRO A 166 -0.86 -16.46 -11.01
CA PRO A 166 -1.32 -17.80 -10.65
C PRO A 166 -0.46 -18.96 -11.16
N GLN A 167 0.08 -18.88 -12.38
CA GLN A 167 0.89 -19.95 -12.97
C GLN A 167 2.24 -20.17 -12.26
N PHE A 168 2.73 -19.18 -11.52
CA PHE A 168 4.00 -19.23 -10.78
C PHE A 168 3.81 -19.29 -9.26
N ARG A 169 2.57 -19.44 -8.77
CA ARG A 169 2.30 -19.58 -7.33
C ARG A 169 2.86 -20.90 -6.80
N LYS A 170 3.04 -20.96 -5.47
CA LYS A 170 3.65 -22.10 -4.74
C LYS A 170 5.13 -22.38 -5.08
N MET A 171 5.77 -21.57 -5.94
CA MET A 171 7.22 -21.61 -6.21
C MET A 171 8.06 -20.79 -5.21
N GLY A 172 7.42 -20.19 -4.19
CA GLY A 172 8.08 -19.37 -3.17
C GLY A 172 8.38 -17.92 -3.59
N ILE A 173 7.89 -17.46 -4.74
CA ILE A 173 8.12 -16.09 -5.26
C ILE A 173 7.61 -15.02 -4.30
N GLY A 174 6.38 -15.15 -3.79
CA GLY A 174 5.82 -14.18 -2.83
C GLY A 174 6.67 -14.07 -1.56
N THR A 175 7.16 -15.20 -1.04
CA THR A 175 8.10 -15.19 0.09
C THR A 175 9.40 -14.48 -0.26
N LYS A 176 9.97 -14.71 -1.45
CA LYS A 176 11.19 -14.02 -1.90
C LYS A 176 10.98 -12.51 -2.01
N LEU A 177 9.84 -12.04 -2.53
CA LEU A 177 9.48 -10.62 -2.60
C LEU A 177 9.42 -9.98 -1.20
N ILE A 178 8.68 -10.59 -0.26
CA ILE A 178 8.57 -10.09 1.12
C ILE A 178 9.91 -10.14 1.85
N THR A 179 10.69 -11.22 1.67
CA THR A 179 12.04 -11.31 2.24
C THR A 179 12.94 -10.20 1.71
N LYS A 180 12.92 -9.91 0.40
CA LYS A 180 13.69 -8.80 -0.17
C LYS A 180 13.26 -7.45 0.39
N LEU A 181 11.95 -7.21 0.55
CA LEU A 181 11.43 -6.01 1.20
C LEU A 181 11.93 -5.91 2.66
N ALA A 182 11.91 -7.00 3.41
CA ALA A 182 12.40 -7.06 4.79
C ALA A 182 13.91 -6.78 4.87
N GLN A 183 14.71 -7.28 3.92
CA GLN A 183 16.14 -6.97 3.82
C GLN A 183 16.38 -5.48 3.58
N ILE A 184 15.60 -4.86 2.68
CA ILE A 184 15.66 -3.40 2.45
C ILE A 184 15.27 -2.63 3.72
N ALA A 185 14.23 -3.08 4.41
CA ALA A 185 13.76 -2.47 5.66
C ALA A 185 14.78 -2.58 6.81
N TYR A 186 15.54 -3.68 6.86
CA TYR A 186 16.51 -3.99 7.91
C TYR A 186 17.91 -3.42 7.68
N ALA A 187 18.31 -3.18 6.42
CA ALA A 187 19.63 -2.69 6.07
C ALA A 187 20.03 -1.43 6.87
N GLU A 188 21.30 -1.37 7.28
CA GLU A 188 21.86 -0.27 8.06
C GLU A 188 21.62 1.07 7.35
N ASN A 189 21.16 2.08 8.10
CA ASN A 189 20.63 3.39 7.66
C ASN A 189 19.16 3.46 7.20
N THR A 190 18.47 2.33 7.03
CA THR A 190 17.04 2.34 6.65
C THR A 190 16.10 2.14 7.85
N CYS A 191 16.55 1.48 8.93
CA CYS A 191 15.89 1.31 10.23
C CYS A 191 14.36 1.50 10.21
N ILE A 192 13.67 0.63 9.45
CA ILE A 192 12.21 0.67 9.34
C ILE A 192 11.61 -0.04 10.55
N ALA A 193 10.73 0.65 11.28
CA ALA A 193 10.13 0.09 12.49
C ALA A 193 9.08 -1.00 12.19
N ARG A 194 8.34 -0.83 11.09
CA ARG A 194 7.24 -1.70 10.69
C ARG A 194 6.90 -1.58 9.20
N ILE A 195 6.26 -2.62 8.69
CA ILE A 195 5.62 -2.65 7.36
C ILE A 195 4.12 -2.85 7.59
N ASP A 196 3.30 -1.89 7.16
CA ASP A 196 1.83 -1.93 7.22
C ASP A 196 1.25 -2.16 5.82
N PHE A 197 0.12 -2.85 5.72
CA PHE A 197 -0.58 -3.13 4.46
C PHE A 197 -2.04 -3.50 4.73
N LEU A 198 -2.85 -3.64 3.68
CA LEU A 198 -4.24 -4.09 3.79
C LEU A 198 -4.50 -5.39 3.04
N ILE A 199 -5.42 -6.19 3.56
CA ILE A 199 -5.92 -7.41 2.91
C ILE A 199 -7.45 -7.42 3.02
N LEU A 200 -8.13 -7.76 1.92
CA LEU A 200 -9.58 -8.00 1.93
C LEU A 200 -9.92 -9.23 2.79
N ASP A 201 -10.96 -9.12 3.60
CA ASP A 201 -11.43 -10.15 4.54
C ASP A 201 -11.74 -11.51 3.90
N TRP A 202 -12.21 -11.52 2.66
CA TRP A 202 -12.49 -12.75 1.93
C TRP A 202 -11.23 -13.48 1.46
N ASN A 203 -10.08 -12.79 1.40
CA ASN A 203 -8.84 -13.34 0.84
C ASN A 203 -8.04 -14.13 1.89
N GLN A 204 -8.63 -15.21 2.38
CA GLN A 204 -8.03 -16.09 3.39
C GLN A 204 -6.65 -16.62 2.97
N LEU A 205 -6.48 -16.93 1.67
CA LEU A 205 -5.19 -17.38 1.13
C LEU A 205 -4.08 -16.34 1.35
N SER A 206 -4.37 -15.05 1.15
CA SER A 206 -3.42 -13.97 1.42
C SER A 206 -3.21 -13.77 2.92
N MET A 207 -4.27 -13.82 3.73
CA MET A 207 -4.15 -13.67 5.18
C MET A 207 -3.27 -14.76 5.79
N ASP A 208 -3.54 -16.04 5.48
CA ASP A 208 -2.75 -17.19 5.95
C ASP A 208 -1.30 -17.09 5.50
N PHE A 209 -1.08 -16.72 4.23
CA PHE A 209 0.26 -16.53 3.68
C PHE A 209 1.05 -15.48 4.46
N HIS A 210 0.50 -14.29 4.68
CA HIS A 210 1.20 -13.23 5.39
C HIS A 210 1.38 -13.55 6.89
N GLN A 211 0.38 -14.16 7.53
CA GLN A 211 0.48 -14.61 8.92
C GLN A 211 1.56 -15.69 9.10
N SER A 212 1.68 -16.63 8.16
CA SER A 212 2.76 -17.62 8.17
C SER A 212 4.17 -17.02 8.07
N LEU A 213 4.27 -15.79 7.57
CA LEU A 213 5.50 -15.01 7.48
C LEU A 213 5.71 -14.08 8.69
N GLY A 214 4.80 -14.08 9.66
CA GLY A 214 4.88 -13.30 10.89
C GLY A 214 4.13 -11.97 10.86
N ALA A 215 3.23 -11.76 9.89
CA ALA A 215 2.29 -10.64 9.94
C ALA A 215 1.18 -10.89 10.97
N PHE A 216 0.56 -9.84 11.48
CA PHE A 216 -0.62 -9.94 12.34
C PHE A 216 -1.71 -8.95 11.93
N ASN A 217 -2.96 -9.37 12.12
CA ASN A 217 -4.15 -8.58 11.82
C ASN A 217 -4.37 -7.51 12.91
N LEU A 218 -4.16 -6.24 12.55
CA LEU A 218 -4.37 -5.09 13.41
C LEU A 218 -5.84 -4.70 13.55
N SER A 219 -6.67 -5.01 12.56
CA SER A 219 -8.12 -4.79 12.66
C SER A 219 -8.71 -5.65 13.78
N GLU A 220 -8.24 -6.89 13.91
CA GLU A 220 -8.62 -7.76 15.02
C GLU A 220 -8.00 -7.31 16.36
N LYS A 221 -6.67 -7.16 16.40
CA LYS A 221 -5.90 -6.96 17.64
C LYS A 221 -5.97 -5.55 18.20
N GLN A 222 -6.02 -4.55 17.33
CA GLN A 222 -5.94 -3.13 17.68
C GLN A 222 -7.16 -2.35 17.19
N LYS A 223 -8.20 -3.05 16.70
CA LYS A 223 -9.47 -2.41 16.36
C LYS A 223 -9.33 -1.31 15.32
N ARG A 224 -8.37 -1.47 14.40
CA ARG A 224 -8.11 -0.51 13.32
C ARG A 224 -9.06 -0.71 12.16
N THR A 225 -9.64 0.37 11.69
CA THR A 225 -10.53 0.40 10.52
C THR A 225 -9.98 1.37 9.48
N ALA A 226 -10.09 0.97 8.21
CA ALA A 226 -9.58 1.71 7.07
C ALA A 226 -10.64 2.71 6.60
N PHE A 227 -10.24 3.97 6.46
CA PHE A 227 -11.07 5.04 5.95
C PHE A 227 -10.39 5.73 4.78
N ARG A 228 -11.18 6.24 3.85
CA ARG A 228 -10.67 6.94 2.66
C ARG A 228 -11.52 8.13 2.29
N PHE A 229 -10.86 9.25 2.01
CA PHE A 229 -11.42 10.29 1.14
C PHE A 229 -10.98 10.00 -0.29
N ASP A 230 -11.93 9.81 -1.19
CA ASP A 230 -11.62 9.65 -2.61
C ASP A 230 -11.39 11.02 -3.28
N LYS A 231 -11.03 11.01 -4.57
CA LYS A 231 -10.78 12.22 -5.36
C LYS A 231 -11.95 13.21 -5.33
N ASN A 232 -13.20 12.73 -5.34
CA ASN A 232 -14.38 13.58 -5.30
C ASN A 232 -14.55 14.22 -3.93
N SER A 233 -14.40 13.44 -2.84
CA SER A 233 -14.46 13.97 -1.48
C SER A 233 -13.35 14.98 -1.21
N ILE A 234 -12.14 14.74 -1.72
CA ILE A 234 -11.00 15.66 -1.65
C ILE A 234 -11.35 16.98 -2.35
N GLN A 235 -11.84 16.92 -3.58
CA GLN A 235 -12.24 18.10 -4.34
C GLN A 235 -13.31 18.90 -3.59
N GLN A 236 -14.39 18.25 -3.14
CA GLN A 236 -15.45 18.90 -2.38
C GLN A 236 -14.92 19.59 -1.11
N LEU A 237 -14.07 18.92 -0.34
CA LEU A 237 -13.47 19.50 0.86
C LEU A 237 -12.56 20.69 0.56
N ALA A 238 -11.80 20.62 -0.53
CA ALA A 238 -10.89 21.67 -0.94
C ALA A 238 -11.62 22.92 -1.45
N THR A 239 -12.69 22.75 -2.25
CA THR A 239 -13.40 23.85 -2.93
C THR A 239 -14.50 24.48 -2.09
N ASN A 240 -15.20 23.70 -1.23
CA ASN A 240 -16.31 24.21 -0.43
C ASN A 240 -15.90 25.28 0.61
N CYS A 241 -14.59 25.50 0.82
CA CYS A 241 -14.07 26.55 1.71
C CYS A 241 -13.68 27.86 0.99
N GLN A 242 -13.77 27.95 -0.34
CA GLN A 242 -13.50 29.22 -1.05
C GLN A 242 -14.57 30.30 -0.79
N ASN A 243 -15.74 29.93 -0.25
CA ASN A 243 -16.78 30.88 0.16
C ASN A 243 -16.71 31.32 1.64
N ILE A 244 -15.71 30.87 2.43
CA ILE A 244 -15.69 31.07 3.89
C ILE A 244 -14.38 31.72 4.40
N LEU A 245 -13.38 31.92 3.53
CA LEU A 245 -12.10 32.57 3.89
C LEU A 245 -12.04 34.06 3.48
N LYS A 246 -13.20 34.69 3.25
CA LYS A 246 -13.30 36.14 2.99
C LYS A 246 -13.61 36.99 4.23
N ASP A 247 -13.71 36.38 5.41
CA ASP A 247 -13.95 37.09 6.68
C ASP A 247 -12.78 36.89 7.66
#